data_AF-A0A859IEL4-F1
#
_entry.id   AF-A0A859IEL4-F1
#
_cell.length_a   1.000
_cell.length_b   1.000
_cell.length_c   1.000
_cell.angle_alpha   90.00
_cell.angle_beta   90.00
_cell.angle_gamma   90.00
#
_symmetry.space_group_name_H-M   'P 1'
#
loop_
_entity.id
_entity.type
_entity.pdbx_description
1 polymer ?
#
loop_
_entity_poly.entity_id
_entity_poly.type
_entity_poly.pdbx_seq_one_letter_code
_entity_poly.pdbx_strand_id
1 'polypeptide(L)'
;MYWFTAFLNLTQQFYQNSAKNISYSELVKLVKILQEKGAKIRLPKAEKLSPIQRKLWAVWKQMEKENVVAEGSSRALDIFAQRYFPTVKHWKDLSATDTASLLETLKQWKKRVGN
;
A
#
# COMPACT_ATOMS: atom_id res chain seq x y z
N MET A 1 24.96 13.53 -23.33
CA MET A 1 25.07 12.17 -23.88
C MET A 1 24.78 11.12 -22.78
N TYR A 2 23.60 11.17 -22.15
CA TYR A 2 23.25 10.32 -20.97
C TYR A 2 22.00 9.45 -21.18
N TRP A 3 21.29 9.62 -22.31
CA TRP A 3 20.06 8.87 -22.60
C TRP A 3 20.34 7.47 -23.17
N PHE A 4 21.48 7.28 -23.83
CA PHE A 4 21.79 6.01 -24.51
C PHE A 4 22.25 4.91 -23.55
N THR A 5 22.96 5.25 -22.47
CA THR A 5 23.49 4.28 -21.48
C THR A 5 22.42 3.77 -20.51
N ALA A 6 21.36 4.55 -20.27
CA ALA A 6 20.21 4.12 -19.48
C ALA A 6 19.35 3.09 -20.24
N PHE A 7 19.14 3.32 -21.54
CA PHE A 7 18.36 2.42 -22.39
C PHE A 7 19.05 1.06 -22.60
N LEU A 8 20.37 1.04 -22.73
CA LEU A 8 21.15 -0.19 -22.89
C LEU A 8 21.14 -1.09 -21.63
N ASN A 9 21.08 -0.50 -20.42
CA ASN A 9 20.99 -1.27 -19.18
C ASN A 9 19.61 -1.91 -18.97
N LEU A 10 18.54 -1.27 -19.43
CA LEU A 10 17.17 -1.80 -19.33
C LEU A 10 17.00 -3.09 -20.15
N THR A 11 17.50 -3.10 -21.38
CA THR A 11 17.35 -4.24 -22.30
C THR A 11 18.24 -5.41 -21.93
N GLN A 12 19.47 -5.16 -21.44
CA GLN A 12 20.45 -6.22 -21.22
C GLN A 12 20.36 -6.89 -19.83
N GLN A 13 19.94 -6.16 -18.78
CA GLN A 13 19.83 -6.71 -17.42
C GLN A 13 18.42 -7.14 -17.01
N PHE A 14 17.38 -6.52 -17.57
CA PHE A 14 16.00 -6.77 -17.14
C PHE A 14 15.11 -7.38 -18.22
N TYR A 15 15.63 -7.61 -19.43
CA TYR A 15 14.92 -8.23 -20.57
C TYR A 15 13.52 -7.62 -20.83
N GLN A 16 13.38 -6.32 -20.59
CA GLN A 16 12.10 -5.61 -20.69
C GLN A 16 12.28 -4.30 -21.46
N ASN A 17 11.50 -4.15 -22.54
CA ASN A 17 11.51 -2.97 -23.40
C ASN A 17 10.71 -1.78 -22.83
N SER A 18 10.09 -1.93 -21.64
CA SER A 18 9.26 -0.88 -21.05
C SER A 18 9.25 -0.93 -19.52
N ALA A 19 9.44 0.23 -18.89
CA ALA A 19 9.34 0.41 -17.44
C ALA A 19 7.91 0.13 -16.88
N LYS A 20 6.91 -0.10 -17.74
CA LYS A 20 5.53 -0.43 -17.34
C LYS A 20 5.35 -1.85 -16.79
N ASN A 21 6.23 -2.80 -17.10
CA ASN A 21 6.12 -4.21 -16.68
C ASN A 21 7.13 -4.60 -15.58
N ILE A 22 7.79 -3.62 -14.96
CA ILE A 22 8.82 -3.88 -13.95
C ILE A 22 8.15 -4.01 -12.57
N SER A 23 8.31 -5.18 -11.94
CA SER A 23 7.92 -5.41 -10.55
C SER A 23 8.60 -4.42 -9.60
N TYR A 24 7.93 -4.02 -8.52
CA TYR A 24 8.46 -3.03 -7.57
C TYR A 24 9.87 -3.37 -7.04
N SER A 25 10.16 -4.66 -6.82
CA SER A 25 11.48 -5.15 -6.43
C SER A 25 12.58 -4.84 -7.46
N GLU A 26 12.26 -4.99 -8.75
CA GLU A 26 13.16 -4.73 -9.86
C GLU A 26 13.36 -3.22 -10.08
N LEU A 27 12.30 -2.42 -9.88
CA LEU A 27 12.38 -0.96 -9.89
C LEU A 27 13.32 -0.44 -8.79
N VAL A 28 13.25 -1.02 -7.58
CA VAL A 28 14.13 -0.64 -6.46
C VAL A 28 15.59 -0.96 -6.77
N LYS A 29 15.89 -2.11 -7.40
CA LYS A 29 17.25 -2.46 -7.83
C LYS A 29 17.77 -1.49 -8.89
N LEU A 30 16.96 -1.18 -9.89
CA LEU A 30 17.31 -0.23 -10.95
C LEU A 30 17.61 1.16 -10.40
N VAL A 31 16.79 1.64 -9.45
CA VAL A 31 17.05 2.93 -8.81
C VAL A 31 18.33 2.93 -7.98
N LYS A 32 18.67 1.83 -7.29
CA LYS A 32 19.97 1.73 -6.60
C LYS A 32 21.15 1.84 -7.57
N ILE A 33 21.13 1.10 -8.68
CA ILE A 33 22.19 1.15 -9.69
C ILE A 33 22.34 2.57 -10.27
N LEU A 34 21.22 3.26 -10.50
CA LEU A 34 21.22 4.63 -10.98
C LEU A 34 21.75 5.62 -9.93
N GLN A 35 21.42 5.42 -8.65
CA GLN A 35 21.96 6.21 -7.54
C GLN A 35 23.47 6.02 -7.39
N GLU A 36 23.98 4.78 -7.49
CA GLU A 36 25.41 4.47 -7.48
C GLU A 36 26.16 5.13 -8.65
N LYS A 37 25.49 5.30 -9.79
CA LYS A 37 26.02 6.02 -10.96
C LYS A 37 25.85 7.54 -10.90
N GLY A 38 25.41 8.10 -9.77
CA GLY A 38 25.34 9.54 -9.51
C GLY A 38 23.98 10.20 -9.77
N ALA A 39 22.93 9.42 -10.08
CA ALA A 39 21.59 9.98 -10.27
C ALA A 39 20.92 10.31 -8.92
N LYS A 40 20.47 11.57 -8.75
CA LYS A 40 19.70 12.01 -7.56
C LYS A 40 18.24 11.57 -7.63
N ILE A 41 17.99 10.27 -7.76
CA ILE A 41 16.63 9.71 -7.78
C ILE A 41 16.20 9.49 -6.33
N ARG A 42 15.05 10.01 -5.93
CA ARG A 42 14.43 9.72 -4.63
C ARG A 42 13.30 8.71 -4.86
N LEU A 43 13.46 7.50 -4.34
CA LEU A 43 12.36 6.54 -4.30
C LEU A 43 11.24 7.12 -3.41
N PRO A 44 9.97 7.04 -3.82
CA PRO A 44 8.88 7.30 -2.90
C PRO A 44 9.03 6.31 -1.73
N LYS A 45 9.15 6.84 -0.51
CA LYS A 45 9.20 5.99 0.68
C LYS A 45 7.91 5.18 0.69
N ALA A 46 8.01 3.86 0.65
CA ALA A 46 6.88 3.00 0.97
C ALA A 46 6.37 3.42 2.35
N GLU A 47 5.16 3.95 2.39
CA GLU A 47 4.54 4.46 3.60
C GLU A 47 4.45 3.31 4.60
N LYS A 48 5.25 3.38 5.66
CA LYS A 48 5.29 2.33 6.68
C LYS A 48 4.06 2.48 7.56
N LEU A 49 3.08 1.61 7.34
CA LEU A 49 1.93 1.48 8.23
C LEU A 49 2.38 1.20 9.66
N SER A 50 1.77 1.90 10.61
CA SER A 50 1.92 1.65 12.04
C SER A 50 1.42 0.25 12.40
N PRO A 51 1.90 -0.36 13.50
CA PRO A 51 1.47 -1.71 13.91
C PRO A 51 -0.05 -1.85 14.04
N ILE A 52 -0.72 -0.81 14.58
CA ILE A 52 -2.17 -0.80 14.73
C ILE A 52 -2.92 -0.69 13.39
N GLN A 53 -2.38 0.09 12.45
CA GLN A 53 -2.89 0.21 11.09
C GLN A 53 -2.72 -1.10 10.32
N ARG A 54 -1.61 -1.81 10.49
CA ARG A 54 -1.42 -3.16 9.93
C ARG A 54 -2.46 -4.14 10.48
N LYS A 55 -2.74 -4.07 11.78
CA LYS A 55 -3.77 -4.91 12.42
C LYS A 55 -5.16 -4.60 11.87
N LEU A 56 -5.49 -3.32 11.69
CA LEU A 56 -6.72 -2.89 11.04
C LEU A 56 -6.85 -3.47 9.63
N TRP A 57 -5.81 -3.34 8.82
CA TRP A 57 -5.77 -3.90 7.47
C TRP A 57 -5.94 -5.42 7.44
N ALA A 58 -5.26 -6.13 8.34
CA ALA A 58 -5.37 -7.58 8.43
C ALA A 58 -6.80 -8.04 8.79
N VAL A 59 -7.47 -7.35 9.73
CA VAL A 59 -8.87 -7.65 10.08
C VAL A 59 -9.80 -7.38 8.91
N TRP A 60 -9.63 -6.26 8.21
CA TRP A 60 -10.44 -5.94 7.03
C TRP A 60 -10.32 -7.00 5.92
N LYS A 61 -9.09 -7.44 5.61
CA LYS A 61 -8.84 -8.52 4.64
C LYS A 61 -9.38 -9.87 5.11
N GLN A 62 -9.31 -10.15 6.41
CA GLN A 62 -9.88 -11.36 6.97
C GLN A 62 -11.41 -11.38 6.84
N MET A 63 -12.07 -10.24 7.07
CA MET A 63 -13.53 -10.12 6.90
C MET A 63 -13.97 -10.32 5.46
N GLU A 64 -13.15 -9.92 4.47
CA GLU A 64 -13.41 -10.20 3.06
C GLU A 64 -13.31 -11.71 2.77
N LYS A 65 -12.27 -12.36 3.29
CA LYS A 65 -12.10 -13.81 3.15
C LYS A 65 -13.27 -14.58 3.78
N GLU A 66 -13.82 -14.07 4.87
CA GLU A 66 -15.00 -14.62 5.55
C GLU A 66 -16.32 -14.20 4.90
N ASN A 67 -16.30 -13.52 3.75
CA ASN A 67 -17.47 -12.98 3.02
C ASN A 67 -18.36 -12.05 3.88
N VAL A 68 -17.79 -11.44 4.93
CA VAL A 68 -18.48 -10.46 5.79
C VAL A 68 -18.53 -9.08 5.12
N VAL A 69 -17.47 -8.72 4.39
CA VAL A 69 -17.43 -7.52 3.53
C VAL A 69 -17.44 -7.93 2.07
N ALA A 70 -18.21 -7.21 1.24
CA ALA A 70 -18.25 -7.46 -0.19
C ALA A 70 -16.93 -7.07 -0.90
N GLU A 71 -16.20 -6.09 -0.38
CA GLU A 71 -14.97 -5.61 -0.99
C GLU A 71 -13.88 -5.35 0.06
N GLY A 72 -12.80 -6.14 0.02
CA GLY A 72 -11.62 -6.01 0.87
C GLY A 72 -10.59 -4.99 0.36
N SER A 73 -11.02 -4.02 -0.44
CA SER A 73 -10.13 -3.01 -1.04
C SER A 73 -9.77 -1.91 -0.03
N SER A 74 -8.66 -1.21 -0.27
CA SER A 74 -8.30 -0.03 0.53
C SER A 74 -9.34 1.08 0.39
N ARG A 75 -9.97 1.21 -0.78
CA ARG A 75 -11.00 2.22 -1.05
C ARG A 75 -12.27 1.95 -0.25
N ALA A 76 -12.69 0.70 -0.15
CA ALA A 76 -13.83 0.31 0.68
C ALA A 76 -13.55 0.60 2.16
N LEU A 77 -12.32 0.36 2.62
CA LEU A 77 -11.89 0.72 3.97
C LEU A 77 -11.85 2.25 4.19
N ASP A 78 -11.43 3.04 3.20
CA ASP A 78 -11.48 4.51 3.26
C ASP A 78 -12.93 5.00 3.41
N ILE A 79 -13.86 4.49 2.60
CA ILE A 79 -15.29 4.84 2.67
C ILE A 79 -15.86 4.44 4.03
N PHE A 80 -15.48 3.26 4.54
CA PHE A 80 -15.91 2.82 5.87
C PHE A 80 -15.37 3.74 6.97
N ALA A 81 -14.09 4.10 6.93
CA ALA A 81 -13.48 5.02 7.89
C ALA A 81 -14.15 6.40 7.85
N GLN A 82 -14.48 6.92 6.67
CA GLN A 82 -15.16 8.21 6.48
C GLN A 82 -16.55 8.27 7.15
N ARG A 83 -17.24 7.13 7.31
CA ARG A 83 -18.54 7.09 8.01
C ARG A 83 -18.43 7.41 9.49
N TYR A 84 -17.28 7.10 10.10
CA TYR A 84 -17.01 7.35 11.52
C TYR A 84 -16.17 8.60 11.73
N PHE A 85 -15.26 8.88 10.80
CA PHE A 85 -14.32 10.00 10.84
C PHE A 85 -14.42 10.81 9.54
N PRO A 86 -15.43 11.70 9.42
CA PRO A 86 -15.72 12.41 8.17
C PRO A 86 -14.60 13.36 7.72
N THR A 87 -13.69 13.73 8.62
CA THR A 87 -12.52 14.56 8.34
C THR A 87 -11.36 13.77 7.70
N VAL A 88 -11.43 12.44 7.70
CA VAL A 88 -10.34 11.57 7.27
C VAL A 88 -10.58 11.05 5.86
N LYS A 89 -9.73 11.43 4.91
CA LYS A 89 -9.82 10.96 3.52
C LYS A 89 -9.30 9.54 3.34
N HIS A 90 -8.21 9.20 4.02
CA HIS A 90 -7.58 7.89 3.95
C HIS A 90 -7.47 7.25 5.33
N TRP A 91 -7.81 5.97 5.45
CA TRP A 91 -7.72 5.23 6.71
C TRP A 91 -6.28 5.19 7.27
N LYS A 92 -5.27 5.42 6.42
CA LYS A 92 -3.86 5.52 6.81
C LYS A 92 -3.49 6.84 7.50
N ASP A 93 -4.30 7.88 7.35
CA ASP A 93 -4.15 9.16 8.06
C ASP A 93 -4.78 9.12 9.46
N LEU A 94 -5.47 8.04 9.83
CA LEU A 94 -6.05 7.90 11.17
C LEU A 94 -4.97 7.95 12.25
N SER A 95 -5.25 8.69 13.32
CA SER A 95 -4.45 8.64 14.53
C SER A 95 -4.46 7.23 15.13
N ALA A 96 -3.50 6.92 16.00
CA ALA A 96 -3.47 5.60 16.67
C ALA A 96 -4.76 5.34 17.46
N THR A 97 -5.31 6.37 18.10
CA THR A 97 -6.56 6.29 18.87
C THR A 97 -7.75 5.99 17.96
N ASP A 98 -7.91 6.74 16.86
CA ASP A 98 -9.03 6.55 15.93
C ASP A 98 -8.93 5.20 15.22
N THR A 99 -7.71 4.76 14.90
CA THR A 99 -7.45 3.43 14.33
C THR A 99 -7.87 2.33 15.32
N ALA A 100 -7.64 2.52 16.62
CA ALA A 100 -8.06 1.57 17.64
C ALA A 100 -9.60 1.49 17.72
N SER A 101 -10.28 2.64 17.76
CA SER A 101 -11.74 2.70 17.79
C SER A 101 -12.38 2.09 16.54
N LEU A 102 -11.81 2.34 15.36
CA LEU A 102 -12.27 1.72 14.10
C LEU A 102 -12.07 0.20 14.13
N LEU A 103 -10.93 -0.27 14.66
CA LEU A 103 -10.64 -1.69 14.80
C LEU A 103 -11.62 -2.39 15.76
N GLU A 104 -11.99 -1.76 16.86
CA GLU A 104 -13.00 -2.29 17.78
C GLU A 104 -14.38 -2.37 17.13
N THR A 105 -14.75 -1.35 16.35
CA THR A 105 -15.99 -1.34 15.57
C THR A 105 -16.05 -2.51 14.58
N LEU A 106 -14.95 -2.78 13.86
CA LEU A 106 -14.87 -3.94 12.96
C LEU A 106 -15.00 -5.27 13.71
N LYS A 107 -14.38 -5.41 14.89
CA LYS A 107 -14.52 -6.62 15.71
C LYS A 107 -15.96 -6.85 16.16
N GLN A 108 -16.64 -5.79 16.61
CA GLN A 108 -18.04 -5.89 17.02
C GLN A 108 -18.93 -6.24 15.83
N TRP A 109 -18.69 -5.65 14.66
CA TRP A 109 -19.42 -5.99 13.45
C TRP A 109 -19.22 -7.45 13.04
N LYS A 110 -17.97 -7.93 13.03
CA LYS A 110 -17.66 -9.35 12.81
C LYS A 110 -18.41 -10.26 13.78
N LYS A 111 -18.47 -9.91 15.07
CA LYS A 111 -19.22 -10.67 16.07
C LYS A 111 -20.73 -10.71 15.79
N ARG A 112 -21.31 -9.64 15.24
CA ARG A 112 -22.74 -9.58 14.87
C ARG A 112 -23.08 -10.42 13.64
N VAL A 113 -22.17 -10.50 12.68
CA VAL A 113 -22.40 -11.26 11.43
C VAL A 113 -22.09 -12.75 11.61
N GLY A 114 -21.17 -13.10 12.52
CA GLY A 114 -20.84 -14.49 12.86
C GLY A 114 -21.78 -15.16 13.86
N ASN A 115 -22.92 -14.54 14.19
CA ASN A 115 -23.98 -15.09 15.04
C ASN A 115 -25.26 -15.25 14.24
#